data_AF-V8P6L1-F1
#
_entry.id   AF-V8P6L1-F1
#
_cell.length_a   1.000
_cell.length_b   1.000
_cell.length_c   1.000
_cell.angle_alpha   90.00
_cell.angle_beta   90.00
_cell.angle_gamma   90.00
#
_symmetry.space_group_name_H-M   'P 1'
#
loop_
_entity.id
_entity.type
_entity.pdbx_description
1 polymer ?
#
loop_
_entity_poly.entity_id
_entity_poly.type
_entity_poly.pdbx_seq_one_letter_code
_entity_poly.pdbx_strand_id
1 'polypeptide(L)'
;MSNIEGIEDYVENYVIKVRGLPWSCSADEVQRFFCECKILNGHSGIHFIYTRQGRPSGEAFVELETEQDLKFALKKDRKAMGQRYVEVYRSNKFEMDWNLKQAGPNSPDTANDEFDHCRGLPFGCSKEEIVQFFSGKYEETKLVVSSSICLFARQPFGI
;
A
#
# COMPACT_ATOMS: atom_id res chain seq x y z
N MET A 1 36.63 -29.59 -9.21
CA MET A 1 35.32 -30.20 -9.53
C MET A 1 34.54 -30.19 -8.22
N SER A 2 33.92 -29.04 -7.93
CA SER A 2 32.47 -28.79 -8.06
C SER A 2 31.69 -29.36 -6.86
N ASN A 3 31.26 -28.48 -5.96
CA ASN A 3 29.84 -28.20 -5.71
C ASN A 3 29.71 -27.27 -4.50
N ILE A 4 29.31 -26.03 -4.76
CA ILE A 4 28.80 -25.12 -3.74
C ILE A 4 27.28 -25.19 -3.90
N GLU A 5 26.64 -26.12 -3.21
CA GLU A 5 25.19 -26.08 -2.99
C GLU A 5 24.93 -25.06 -1.88
N GLY A 6 24.15 -24.02 -2.15
CA GLY A 6 23.68 -23.10 -1.12
C GLY A 6 23.73 -21.60 -1.43
N ILE A 7 23.72 -21.18 -2.69
CA ILE A 7 23.15 -19.86 -3.01
C ILE A 7 21.65 -20.11 -3.12
N GLU A 8 20.91 -20.00 -2.02
CA GLU A 8 19.47 -19.77 -2.12
C GLU A 8 19.29 -18.61 -3.09
N ASP A 9 18.54 -18.86 -4.16
CA ASP A 9 18.34 -17.96 -5.27
C ASP A 9 18.17 -16.52 -4.77
N TYR A 10 19.20 -15.69 -4.99
CA TYR A 10 19.05 -14.24 -4.99
C TYR A 10 18.22 -13.89 -6.23
N VAL A 11 16.95 -14.31 -6.25
CA VAL A 11 15.97 -13.81 -7.20
C VAL A 11 15.83 -12.36 -6.82
N GLU A 12 16.56 -11.48 -7.51
CA GLU A 12 16.30 -10.06 -7.45
C GLU A 12 14.86 -9.86 -7.89
N ASN A 13 13.96 -9.75 -6.92
CA ASN A 13 12.55 -9.57 -7.17
C ASN A 13 12.32 -8.11 -7.51
N TYR A 14 12.05 -7.81 -8.78
CA TYR A 14 11.78 -6.47 -9.26
C TYR A 14 10.33 -6.10 -8.96
N VAL A 15 10.09 -5.60 -7.75
CA VAL A 15 8.75 -5.23 -7.30
C VAL A 15 8.64 -3.72 -7.15
N ILE A 16 7.54 -3.15 -7.61
CA ILE A 16 7.16 -1.77 -7.31
C ILE A 16 5.88 -1.73 -6.49
N LYS A 17 5.80 -0.71 -5.64
CA LYS A 17 4.56 -0.31 -4.97
C LYS A 17 4.01 0.93 -5.66
N VAL A 18 2.74 0.87 -6.03
CA VAL A 18 2.02 1.91 -6.74
C VAL A 18 0.94 2.46 -5.83
N ARG A 19 0.83 3.79 -5.74
CA ARG A 19 -0.20 4.47 -4.94
C ARG A 19 -0.94 5.52 -5.77
N GLY A 20 -2.14 5.87 -5.33
CA GLY A 20 -2.95 6.90 -5.99
C GLY A 20 -3.77 6.38 -7.17
N LEU A 21 -3.89 5.05 -7.32
CA LEU A 21 -4.72 4.46 -8.37
C LEU A 21 -6.19 4.90 -8.20
N PRO A 22 -6.93 5.12 -9.30
CA PRO A 22 -8.38 5.23 -9.25
C PRO A 22 -8.99 4.00 -8.60
N TRP A 23 -10.08 4.16 -7.82
CA TRP A 23 -10.72 3.00 -7.17
C TRP A 23 -11.38 2.04 -8.16
N SER A 24 -11.73 2.52 -9.35
CA SER A 24 -12.25 1.70 -10.44
C SER A 24 -11.14 1.15 -11.35
N CYS A 25 -9.87 1.31 -10.97
CA CYS A 25 -8.74 0.91 -11.79
C CYS A 25 -8.68 -0.62 -11.93
N SER A 26 -8.53 -1.07 -13.18
CA SER A 26 -8.40 -2.46 -13.57
C SER A 26 -6.94 -2.85 -13.83
N ALA A 27 -6.64 -4.16 -13.82
CA ALA A 27 -5.32 -4.68 -14.17
C ALA A 27 -4.87 -4.23 -15.57
N ASP A 28 -5.80 -4.17 -16.54
CA ASP A 28 -5.55 -3.68 -17.89
C ASP A 28 -5.07 -2.21 -17.90
N GLU A 29 -5.68 -1.35 -17.08
CA GLU A 29 -5.28 0.06 -16.99
C GLU A 29 -3.89 0.22 -16.36
N VAL A 30 -3.59 -0.58 -15.34
CA VAL A 30 -2.24 -0.62 -14.73
C VAL A 30 -1.21 -1.10 -15.77
N GLN A 31 -1.52 -2.16 -16.52
CA GLN A 31 -0.63 -2.65 -17.57
C GLN A 31 -0.43 -1.63 -18.69
N ARG A 32 -1.47 -0.88 -19.08
CA ARG A 32 -1.35 0.22 -20.06
C ARG A 32 -0.51 1.38 -19.53
N PHE A 33 -0.60 1.70 -18.26
CA PHE A 33 0.18 2.77 -17.65
C PHE A 33 1.68 2.44 -17.58
N PHE A 34 2.00 1.16 -17.30
CA PHE A 34 3.35 0.61 -17.32
C PHE A 34 3.71 -0.04 -18.66
N CYS A 35 3.15 0.42 -19.79
CA CYS A 35 3.36 -0.22 -21.10
C CYS A 35 4.82 -0.29 -21.58
N GLU A 36 5.71 0.56 -21.05
CA GLU A 36 7.14 0.55 -21.33
C GLU A 36 7.92 -0.47 -20.47
N CYS A 37 7.23 -1.22 -19.62
CA CYS A 37 7.79 -2.19 -18.69
C CYS A 37 7.13 -3.55 -18.94
N LYS A 38 7.89 -4.64 -18.77
CA LYS A 38 7.33 -5.99 -18.76
C LYS A 38 6.91 -6.39 -17.34
N ILE A 39 5.60 -6.56 -17.17
CA ILE A 39 5.01 -7.07 -15.93
C ILE A 39 5.12 -8.59 -15.94
N LEU A 40 5.70 -9.14 -14.87
CA LEU A 40 5.87 -10.58 -14.69
C LEU A 40 4.50 -11.27 -14.70
N ASN A 41 4.30 -12.27 -15.57
CA ASN A 41 3.02 -12.97 -15.72
C ASN A 41 1.82 -12.07 -16.09
N GLY A 42 2.05 -10.88 -16.66
CA GLY A 42 1.00 -9.97 -17.11
C GLY A 42 0.05 -9.55 -15.97
N HIS A 43 -1.25 -9.80 -16.12
CA HIS A 43 -2.25 -9.44 -15.10
C HIS A 43 -1.99 -10.11 -13.74
N SER A 44 -1.42 -11.31 -13.73
CA SER A 44 -1.16 -12.06 -12.49
C SER A 44 -0.03 -11.47 -11.65
N GLY A 45 0.83 -10.62 -12.23
CA GLY A 45 1.85 -9.88 -11.50
C GLY A 45 1.35 -8.57 -10.89
N ILE A 46 0.07 -8.24 -11.05
CA ILE A 46 -0.55 -7.01 -10.53
C ILE A 46 -1.41 -7.37 -9.32
N HIS A 47 -0.95 -6.98 -8.14
CA HIS A 47 -1.57 -7.32 -6.87
C HIS A 47 -2.19 -6.08 -6.23
N PHE A 48 -3.50 -5.92 -6.38
CA PHE A 48 -4.23 -4.83 -5.73
C PHE A 48 -4.33 -5.06 -4.22
N ILE A 49 -4.13 -3.99 -3.46
CA ILE A 49 -4.33 -3.98 -2.01
C ILE A 49 -5.79 -3.61 -1.74
N TYR A 50 -6.47 -4.46 -0.97
CA TYR A 50 -7.83 -4.22 -0.53
C TYR A 50 -7.85 -3.84 0.95
N THR A 51 -8.83 -3.01 1.30
CA THR A 51 -9.15 -2.74 2.71
C THR A 51 -9.85 -3.95 3.31
N ARG A 52 -9.92 -4.01 4.65
CA ARG A 52 -10.66 -5.08 5.37
C ARG A 52 -12.13 -5.21 4.96
N GLN A 53 -12.72 -4.14 4.43
CA GLN A 53 -14.09 -4.13 3.89
C GLN A 53 -14.19 -4.64 2.44
N GLY A 54 -13.09 -5.15 1.88
CA GLY A 54 -13.01 -5.65 0.49
C GLY A 54 -12.99 -4.54 -0.57
N ARG A 55 -12.82 -3.28 -0.18
CA ARG A 55 -12.73 -2.15 -1.14
C ARG A 55 -11.29 -1.90 -1.58
N PRO A 56 -11.01 -1.57 -2.85
CA PRO A 56 -9.67 -1.26 -3.31
C PRO A 56 -9.12 -0.03 -2.57
N SER A 57 -7.91 -0.14 -2.01
CA SER A 57 -7.30 0.93 -1.23
C SER A 57 -6.80 2.09 -2.11
N GLY A 58 -6.62 1.84 -3.42
CA GLY A 58 -5.92 2.72 -4.36
C GLY A 58 -4.41 2.44 -4.39
N GLU A 59 -3.97 1.33 -3.80
CA GLU A 59 -2.59 0.85 -3.82
C GLU A 59 -2.50 -0.53 -4.50
N ALA A 60 -1.37 -0.80 -5.15
CA ALA A 60 -1.08 -2.09 -5.75
C ALA A 60 0.42 -2.37 -5.73
N PHE A 61 0.79 -3.65 -5.74
CA PHE A 61 2.14 -4.10 -6.06
C PHE A 61 2.18 -4.61 -7.50
N VAL A 62 3.29 -4.36 -8.19
CA VAL A 62 3.51 -4.87 -9.55
C VAL A 62 4.86 -5.57 -9.59
N GLU A 63 4.85 -6.85 -9.97
CA GLU A 63 6.03 -7.65 -10.24
C GLU A 63 6.50 -7.41 -11.67
N LEU A 64 7.80 -7.19 -11.86
CA LEU A 64 8.42 -6.89 -13.15
C LEU A 64 9.43 -7.98 -13.52
N GLU A 65 9.68 -8.15 -14.82
CA GLU A 65 10.58 -9.22 -15.30
C GLU A 65 12.06 -8.88 -15.08
N THR A 66 12.46 -7.62 -15.25
CA THR A 66 13.88 -7.22 -15.22
C THR A 66 14.16 -5.94 -14.43
N GLU A 67 15.42 -5.72 -14.05
CA GLU A 67 15.87 -4.47 -13.42
C GLU A 67 15.67 -3.26 -14.34
N GLN A 68 15.73 -3.47 -15.66
CA GLN A 68 15.51 -2.41 -16.63
C GLN A 68 14.04 -1.98 -16.63
N ASP A 69 13.10 -2.92 -16.54
CA ASP A 69 11.68 -2.65 -16.39
C ASP A 69 11.41 -1.89 -15.08
N LEU A 70 12.08 -2.26 -13.99
CA LEU A 70 12.00 -1.52 -12.72
C LEU A 70 12.38 -0.04 -12.90
N LYS A 71 13.49 0.23 -13.58
CA LYS A 71 13.96 1.60 -13.86
C LYS A 71 12.97 2.36 -14.74
N PHE A 72 12.32 1.72 -15.71
CA PHE A 72 11.27 2.35 -16.50
C PHE A 72 10.01 2.64 -15.69
N ALA A 73 9.60 1.71 -14.84
CA ALA A 73 8.41 1.87 -14.01
C ALA A 73 8.57 3.01 -13.01
N LEU A 74 9.76 3.15 -12.39
CA LEU A 74 10.07 4.27 -11.50
C LEU A 74 10.05 5.64 -12.20
N LYS A 75 10.30 5.70 -13.52
CA LYS A 75 10.17 6.95 -14.30
C LYS A 75 8.72 7.38 -14.51
N LYS A 76 7.75 6.50 -14.25
CA LYS A 76 6.31 6.83 -14.28
C LYS A 76 5.82 7.47 -12.98
N ASP A 77 6.70 7.70 -12.00
CA ASP A 77 6.35 8.42 -10.79
C ASP A 77 5.74 9.80 -11.12
N ARG A 78 4.65 10.14 -10.41
CA ARG A 78 3.83 11.35 -10.57
C ARG A 78 3.19 11.53 -11.95
N LYS A 79 3.12 10.48 -12.78
CA LYS A 79 2.35 10.56 -14.03
C LYS A 79 0.86 10.43 -13.75
N ALA A 80 0.06 11.10 -14.56
CA ALA A 80 -1.39 11.07 -14.43
C ALA A 80 -1.97 9.77 -15.01
N MET A 81 -2.84 9.12 -14.24
CA MET A 81 -3.74 8.06 -14.67
C MET A 81 -5.16 8.61 -14.56
N GLY A 82 -5.71 9.07 -15.70
CA GLY A 82 -6.98 9.79 -15.73
C GLY A 82 -6.87 11.12 -14.97
N GLN A 83 -7.62 11.25 -13.88
CA GLN A 83 -7.66 12.46 -13.03
C GLN A 83 -6.79 12.35 -11.77
N ARG A 84 -6.04 11.26 -11.58
CA ARG A 84 -5.19 11.04 -10.41
C ARG A 84 -3.73 10.97 -10.80
N TYR A 85 -2.87 11.51 -9.94
CA TYR A 85 -1.44 11.28 -10.05
C TYR A 85 -1.09 9.97 -9.37
N VAL A 86 -0.28 9.17 -10.05
CA VAL A 86 0.18 7.87 -9.55
C VAL A 86 1.60 8.04 -9.01
N GLU A 87 1.82 7.57 -7.80
CA GLU A 87 3.14 7.51 -7.18
C GLU A 87 3.71 6.10 -7.31
N VAL A 88 5.00 6.00 -7.63
CA VAL A 88 5.66 4.71 -7.87
C VAL A 88 6.93 4.61 -7.02
N TYR A 89 7.00 3.58 -6.19
CA TYR A 89 8.12 3.32 -5.29
C TYR A 89 8.74 1.96 -5.59
N ARG A 90 10.06 1.85 -5.40
CA ARG A 90 10.71 0.54 -5.37
C ARG A 90 10.27 -0.18 -4.10
N SER A 91 9.90 -1.44 -4.23
CA SER A 91 9.55 -2.32 -3.12
C SER A 91 10.28 -3.65 -3.28
N ASN A 92 10.00 -4.60 -2.41
CA ASN A 92 10.55 -5.94 -2.44
C ASN A 92 9.44 -6.96 -2.22
N LYS A 93 9.72 -8.22 -2.56
CA LYS A 93 8.76 -9.32 -2.46
C LYS A 93 8.27 -9.56 -1.03
N PHE A 94 9.15 -9.38 -0.04
CA PHE A 94 8.78 -9.55 1.37
C PHE A 94 7.72 -8.53 1.82
N GLU A 95 7.88 -7.25 1.45
CA GLU A 95 6.91 -6.19 1.74
C GLU A 95 5.57 -6.47 1.03
N MET A 96 5.62 -6.87 -0.25
CA MET A 96 4.44 -7.26 -1.01
C MET A 96 3.70 -8.41 -0.31
N ASP A 97 4.38 -9.52 -0.04
CA ASP A 97 3.79 -10.71 0.61
C ASP A 97 3.20 -10.39 1.98
N TRP A 98 3.89 -9.55 2.77
CA TRP A 98 3.40 -9.11 4.08
C TRP A 98 2.13 -8.27 3.95
N ASN A 99 2.07 -7.31 3.01
CA ASN A 99 0.89 -6.47 2.80
C ASN A 99 -0.29 -7.29 2.26
N LEU A 100 -0.06 -8.21 1.33
CA LEU A 100 -1.12 -9.06 0.77
C LEU A 100 -1.71 -10.01 1.80
N LYS A 101 -0.89 -10.51 2.75
CA LYS A 101 -1.37 -11.33 3.88
C LYS A 101 -2.20 -10.52 4.87
N GLN A 102 -1.86 -9.25 5.10
CA GLN A 102 -2.60 -8.37 6.01
C GLN A 102 -3.86 -7.76 5.41
N ALA A 103 -3.95 -7.68 4.09
CA ALA A 103 -5.14 -7.23 3.37
C ALA A 103 -6.28 -8.28 3.37
N GLY A 104 -6.04 -9.48 3.90
CA GLY A 104 -7.04 -10.55 4.00
C GLY A 104 -7.92 -10.48 5.26
N PRO A 105 -9.15 -11.02 5.23
CA PRO A 105 -10.07 -11.02 6.37
C PRO A 105 -9.63 -11.88 7.57
N ASN A 106 -8.51 -12.61 7.47
CA ASN A 106 -8.05 -13.61 8.45
C ASN A 106 -6.61 -13.37 8.97
N SER A 107 -6.09 -12.13 8.98
CA SER A 107 -4.76 -11.89 9.57
C SER A 107 -4.81 -12.08 11.11
N PRO A 108 -4.08 -13.04 11.70
CA PRO A 108 -3.85 -13.05 13.14
C PRO A 108 -2.96 -11.85 13.49
N ASP A 109 -3.28 -11.17 14.59
CA ASP A 109 -2.49 -10.10 15.21
C ASP A 109 -2.50 -8.69 14.59
N THR A 110 -3.68 -8.18 14.25
CA THR A 110 -3.96 -6.72 14.44
C THR A 110 -5.26 -6.47 15.21
N ALA A 111 -5.66 -7.42 16.05
CA ALA A 111 -6.79 -7.25 16.97
C ALA A 111 -6.58 -6.11 17.99
N ASN A 112 -5.36 -5.55 18.09
CA ASN A 112 -5.02 -4.48 19.04
C ASN A 112 -4.54 -3.16 18.41
N ASP A 113 -4.47 -3.05 17.08
CA ASP A 113 -4.07 -1.82 16.37
C ASP A 113 -5.19 -1.42 15.39
N GLU A 114 -6.33 -1.09 15.96
CA GLU A 114 -7.47 -0.56 15.21
C GLU A 114 -7.21 0.93 14.95
N PHE A 115 -6.41 1.18 13.91
CA PHE A 115 -6.13 2.52 13.42
C PHE A 115 -7.16 2.98 12.40
N ASP A 116 -7.97 3.97 12.77
CA ASP A 116 -8.80 4.68 11.82
C ASP A 116 -7.98 5.73 11.06
N HIS A 117 -8.13 5.76 9.74
CA HIS A 117 -7.41 6.68 8.87
C HIS A 117 -8.32 7.87 8.49
N CYS A 118 -8.11 9.03 9.10
CA CYS A 118 -8.86 10.25 8.73
C CYS A 118 -8.19 10.97 7.57
N ARG A 119 -8.93 11.22 6.48
CA ARG A 119 -8.51 12.09 5.36
C ARG A 119 -9.36 13.36 5.35
N GLY A 120 -8.78 14.46 4.86
CA GLY A 120 -9.52 15.72 4.64
C GLY A 120 -9.60 16.66 5.85
N LEU A 121 -8.65 16.57 6.78
CA LEU A 121 -8.54 17.55 7.85
C LEU A 121 -8.14 18.92 7.26
N PRO A 122 -8.77 20.02 7.71
CA PRO A 122 -8.40 21.36 7.26
C PRO A 122 -6.94 21.69 7.60
N PHE A 123 -6.28 22.54 6.80
CA PHE A 123 -4.85 22.87 6.94
C PHE A 123 -4.44 23.47 8.29
N GLY A 124 -5.40 23.88 9.13
CA GLY A 124 -5.18 24.39 10.48
C GLY A 124 -5.70 23.47 11.60
N CYS A 125 -6.08 22.24 11.29
CA CYS A 125 -6.73 21.36 12.27
C CYS A 125 -5.74 20.95 13.37
N SER A 126 -5.95 21.43 14.59
CA SER A 126 -5.06 21.11 15.71
C SER A 126 -5.38 19.75 16.32
N LYS A 127 -4.43 19.19 17.07
CA LYS A 127 -4.62 17.93 17.81
C LYS A 127 -5.84 18.00 18.72
N GLU A 128 -6.07 19.14 19.34
CA GLU A 128 -7.17 19.40 20.27
C GLU A 128 -8.53 19.40 19.56
N GLU A 129 -8.62 19.96 18.35
CA GLU A 129 -9.85 19.95 17.54
C GLU A 129 -10.22 18.55 17.09
N ILE A 130 -9.21 17.75 16.71
CA ILE A 130 -9.40 16.34 16.37
C ILE A 130 -9.90 15.57 17.59
N VAL A 131 -9.27 15.76 18.75
CA VAL A 131 -9.69 15.11 20.00
C VAL A 131 -11.11 15.54 20.38
N GLN A 132 -11.48 16.82 20.28
CA GLN A 132 -12.84 17.29 20.56
C GLN A 132 -13.89 16.71 19.61
N PHE A 133 -13.55 16.52 18.33
CA PHE A 133 -14.46 15.87 17.38
C PHE A 133 -14.77 14.43 17.78
N PHE A 134 -13.81 13.72 18.38
CA PHE A 134 -13.94 12.33 18.81
C PHE A 134 -14.25 12.13 20.30
N SER A 135 -14.15 13.18 21.13
CA SER A 135 -14.28 13.10 22.59
C SER A 135 -15.68 12.75 23.09
N GLY A 136 -16.69 12.80 22.21
CA GLY A 136 -18.05 12.33 22.50
C GLY A 136 -18.28 10.83 22.22
N LYS A 137 -17.27 10.11 21.72
CA LYS A 137 -17.41 8.70 21.28
C LYS A 137 -16.34 7.74 21.80
N TYR A 138 -15.22 8.23 22.35
CA TYR A 138 -14.07 7.40 22.78
C TYR A 138 -13.41 7.97 24.05
N GLU A 139 -12.97 7.09 24.95
CA GLU A 139 -12.45 7.46 26.29
C GLU A 139 -10.94 7.79 26.31
N GLU A 140 -10.15 7.24 25.38
CA GLU A 140 -8.71 7.55 25.24
C GLU A 140 -8.28 7.53 23.76
N THR A 141 -7.76 8.66 23.26
CA THR A 141 -7.31 8.80 21.86
C THR A 141 -5.78 8.93 21.83
N LYS A 142 -5.05 7.89 21.39
CA LYS A 142 -3.64 8.05 21.01
C LYS A 142 -3.58 8.51 19.55
N LEU A 143 -3.32 9.80 19.38
CA LEU A 143 -3.11 10.43 18.07
C LEU A 143 -1.62 10.33 17.69
N VAL A 144 -1.30 9.56 16.66
CA VAL A 144 0.04 9.55 16.04
C VAL A 144 -0.04 10.37 14.76
N VAL A 145 0.53 11.57 14.78
CA VAL A 145 0.61 12.45 13.61
C VAL A 145 1.95 12.19 12.92
N SER A 146 1.93 11.60 11.72
CA SER A 146 3.08 11.61 10.82
C SER A 146 2.82 12.63 9.70
N SER A 147 3.89 13.17 9.10
CA SER A 147 3.92 14.33 8.20
C SER A 147 2.99 14.26 6.97
N SER A 148 2.18 13.21 6.81
CA SER A 148 1.09 13.12 5.83
C SER A 148 -0.11 12.25 6.27
N ILE A 149 -0.13 11.68 7.48
CA ILE A 149 -1.17 10.75 7.96
C ILE A 149 -1.34 10.87 9.49
N CYS A 150 -2.55 11.17 9.97
CA CYS A 150 -2.94 10.95 11.36
C CYS A 150 -3.44 9.51 11.53
N LEU A 151 -2.78 8.72 12.38
CA LEU A 151 -3.25 7.41 12.84
C LEU A 151 -3.91 7.56 14.22
N PHE A 152 -5.08 6.95 14.41
CA PHE A 152 -5.87 6.98 15.65
C PHE A 152 -5.90 5.60 16.33
N ALA A 153 -5.30 5.37 17.49
CA ALA A 153 -5.45 4.08 18.17
C ALA A 153 -6.77 4.01 18.97
N ARG A 154 -7.54 2.93 18.83
CA ARG A 154 -8.68 2.58 19.71
C ARG A 154 -8.23 1.64 20.83
N GLN A 155 -8.80 1.79 22.03
CA GLN A 155 -9.04 0.66 22.93
C GLN A 155 -10.55 0.45 23.05
N PRO A 156 -11.10 -0.75 22.83
CA PRO A 156 -12.50 -1.03 23.14
C PRO A 156 -12.70 -1.07 24.66
N PHE A 157 -13.92 -0.75 25.10
CA PHE A 157 -14.34 -0.96 26.50
C PHE A 157 -14.10 -2.43 26.87
N GLY A 158 -13.19 -2.66 27.82
CA GLY A 158 -13.09 -3.95 28.49
C GLY A 158 -14.38 -4.17 29.28
N ILE A 159 -15.11 -5.22 28.93
CA ILE A 159 -15.96 -5.97 29.88
C ILE A 159 -15.14 -7.12 30.45
#